data_AF-A0A561BKK1-F1
#
_entry.id   AF-A0A561BKK1-F1
#
_cell.length_a   1.000
_cell.length_b   1.000
_cell.length_c   1.000
_cell.angle_alpha   90.00
_cell.angle_beta   90.00
_cell.angle_gamma   90.00
#
_symmetry.space_group_name_H-M   'P 1'
#
loop_
_entity.id
_entity.type
_entity.pdbx_description
1 polymer ?
#
loop_
_entity_poly.entity_id
_entity_poly.type
_entity_poly.pdbx_seq_one_letter_code
_entity_poly.pdbx_strand_id
1 'polypeptide(L)'
;MLDEAEQAVGALLREQLPVGTAIRTEPPSDTWYGDQQESESVGLFLHLVRESQSPGAVQGWSEDRDQSGRVIRRSAAERQYELCYLVTAWAADYERELGLLGCVLRAVAHHPVVPAGLLAGSLVQASGPVKVAIGRPDAASTVPELWSALGLRPRTFLDLVVTAPVAPVAITELAGPPETIDLSVSAPGQDTARRRARITEGPQDAAAGRETG
;
A
#
# COMPACT_ATOMS: atom_id res chain seq x y z
N MET A 1 0.23 -0.36 -7.86
CA MET A 1 0.26 -1.04 -6.54
C MET A 1 -1.04 -1.73 -6.19
N LEU A 2 -2.20 -1.04 -6.06
CA LEU A 2 -3.46 -1.73 -5.71
C LEU A 2 -3.88 -2.76 -6.79
N ASP A 3 -3.78 -2.36 -8.05
CA ASP A 3 -3.92 -3.19 -9.23
C ASP A 3 -2.91 -4.34 -9.27
N GLU A 4 -1.65 -4.06 -8.95
CA GLU A 4 -0.57 -5.06 -8.87
C GLU A 4 -0.86 -6.10 -7.78
N ALA A 5 -1.37 -5.68 -6.61
CA ALA A 5 -1.74 -6.57 -5.52
C ALA A 5 -2.95 -7.43 -5.87
N GLU A 6 -3.97 -6.84 -6.49
CA GLU A 6 -5.14 -7.56 -7.00
C GLU A 6 -4.73 -8.64 -8.02
N GLN A 7 -3.88 -8.29 -8.98
CA GLN A 7 -3.36 -9.24 -9.97
C GLN A 7 -2.57 -10.37 -9.32
N ALA A 8 -1.67 -10.05 -8.38
CA ALA A 8 -0.83 -11.04 -7.72
C ALA A 8 -1.65 -12.03 -6.88
N VAL A 9 -2.63 -11.54 -6.12
CA VAL A 9 -3.55 -12.40 -5.36
C VAL A 9 -4.46 -13.20 -6.27
N GLY A 10 -4.99 -12.58 -7.32
CA GLY A 10 -5.81 -13.28 -8.32
C GLY A 10 -5.04 -14.41 -9.00
N ALA A 11 -3.75 -14.21 -9.30
CA ALA A 11 -2.89 -15.26 -9.84
C ALA A 11 -2.64 -16.37 -8.81
N LEU A 12 -2.31 -16.01 -7.57
CA LEU A 12 -2.07 -16.96 -6.48
C LEU A 12 -3.27 -17.88 -6.25
N LEU A 13 -4.48 -17.32 -6.22
CA LEU A 13 -5.69 -18.11 -6.01
C LEU A 13 -6.03 -18.97 -7.23
N ARG A 14 -5.83 -18.45 -8.45
CA ARG A 14 -6.14 -19.19 -9.68
C ARG A 14 -5.34 -20.48 -9.81
N GLU A 15 -4.13 -20.56 -9.27
CA GLU A 15 -3.33 -21.80 -9.23
C GLU A 15 -3.98 -22.92 -8.38
N GLN A 16 -4.83 -22.56 -7.42
CA GLN A 16 -5.39 -23.47 -6.42
C GLN A 16 -6.90 -23.69 -6.60
N LEU A 17 -7.55 -22.87 -7.42
CA LEU A 17 -8.97 -23.00 -7.75
C LEU A 17 -9.19 -24.04 -8.86
N PRO A 18 -10.37 -24.67 -8.92
CA PRO A 18 -10.74 -25.52 -10.03
C PRO A 18 -10.59 -24.83 -11.39
N VAL A 19 -10.26 -25.62 -12.41
CA VAL A 19 -10.13 -25.11 -13.78
C VAL A 19 -11.47 -24.55 -14.24
N GLY A 20 -11.46 -23.34 -14.81
CA GLY A 20 -12.66 -22.66 -15.29
C GLY A 20 -13.34 -21.79 -14.23
N THR A 21 -12.88 -21.78 -12.97
CA THR A 21 -13.37 -20.83 -11.97
C THR A 21 -12.95 -19.40 -12.35
N ALA A 22 -13.94 -18.50 -12.49
CA ALA A 22 -13.70 -17.09 -12.73
C ALA A 22 -13.32 -16.36 -11.43
N ILE A 23 -12.48 -15.33 -11.54
CA ILE A 23 -12.20 -14.41 -10.43
C ILE A 23 -12.78 -13.06 -10.80
N ARG A 24 -13.66 -12.53 -9.96
CA ARG A 24 -14.32 -11.22 -10.13
C ARG A 24 -13.78 -10.27 -9.07
N THR A 25 -13.46 -9.04 -9.43
CA THR A 25 -12.88 -8.06 -8.49
C THR A 25 -13.83 -6.89 -8.21
N GLU A 26 -14.95 -6.86 -8.93
CA GLU A 26 -16.04 -5.92 -8.69
C GLU A 26 -16.75 -6.19 -7.36
N PRO A 27 -17.41 -5.18 -6.77
CA PRO A 27 -18.32 -5.39 -5.65
C PRO A 27 -19.35 -6.48 -5.97
N PRO A 28 -19.70 -7.35 -5.02
CA PRO A 28 -20.74 -8.34 -5.24
C PRO A 28 -22.05 -7.62 -5.58
N SER A 29 -22.82 -8.20 -6.51
CA SER A 29 -24.12 -7.68 -6.92
C SER A 29 -25.14 -8.82 -7.06
N ASP A 30 -26.42 -8.46 -7.01
CA ASP A 30 -27.55 -9.38 -7.19
C ASP A 30 -27.58 -9.99 -8.60
N THR A 31 -27.08 -9.26 -9.60
CA THR A 31 -26.91 -9.76 -10.98
C THR A 31 -25.98 -10.96 -11.08
N TRP A 32 -25.16 -11.27 -10.06
CA TRP A 32 -24.36 -12.50 -10.05
C TRP A 32 -25.23 -13.76 -9.82
N TYR A 33 -26.49 -13.59 -9.37
CA TYR A 33 -27.50 -14.66 -9.26
C TYR A 33 -28.36 -14.84 -10.53
N GLY A 34 -28.20 -14.01 -11.57
CA GLY A 34 -29.15 -13.93 -12.68
C GLY A 34 -28.51 -13.86 -14.07
N ASP A 35 -28.86 -14.87 -14.88
CA ASP A 35 -28.62 -15.06 -16.31
C ASP A 35 -27.19 -15.41 -16.78
N GLN A 36 -27.03 -16.68 -17.16
CA GLN A 36 -26.04 -17.21 -18.10
C GLN A 36 -24.58 -17.44 -17.67
N GLN A 37 -24.31 -17.79 -16.41
CA GLN A 37 -22.96 -18.27 -16.06
C GLN A 37 -22.99 -19.70 -15.54
N GLU A 38 -22.70 -20.66 -16.44
CA GLU A 38 -22.37 -22.07 -16.10
C GLU A 38 -21.07 -22.18 -15.26
N SER A 39 -20.38 -21.07 -15.03
CA SER A 39 -19.04 -21.03 -14.46
C SER A 39 -19.07 -20.60 -12.99
N GLU A 40 -18.50 -21.45 -12.13
CA GLU A 40 -18.15 -21.12 -10.75
C GLU A 40 -17.30 -19.84 -10.70
N SER A 41 -17.51 -19.00 -9.70
CA SER A 41 -16.69 -17.79 -9.53
C SER A 41 -16.37 -17.46 -8.08
N VAL A 42 -15.19 -16.86 -7.88
CA VAL A 42 -14.74 -16.29 -6.63
C VAL A 42 -14.71 -14.77 -6.78
N GLY A 43 -15.43 -14.08 -5.90
CA GLY A 43 -15.36 -12.62 -5.79
C GLY A 43 -14.22 -12.20 -4.87
N LEU A 44 -13.44 -11.19 -5.26
CA LEU A 44 -12.34 -10.57 -4.53
C LEU A 44 -12.59 -9.06 -4.45
N PHE A 45 -13.54 -8.67 -3.61
CA PHE A 45 -13.92 -7.26 -3.49
C PHE A 45 -13.05 -6.53 -2.45
N LEU A 46 -12.22 -5.58 -2.87
CA LEU A 46 -11.43 -4.73 -1.98
C LEU A 46 -12.35 -3.74 -1.24
N HIS A 47 -12.66 -4.02 0.03
CA HIS A 47 -13.62 -3.23 0.79
C HIS A 47 -12.98 -2.23 1.77
N LEU A 48 -11.70 -2.40 2.10
CA LEU A 48 -10.98 -1.52 3.01
C LEU A 48 -9.49 -1.49 2.69
N VAL A 49 -8.89 -0.30 2.72
CA VAL A 49 -7.44 -0.08 2.66
C VAL A 49 -7.04 0.74 3.88
N ARG A 50 -6.02 0.28 4.60
CA ARG A 50 -5.48 1.01 5.76
C ARG A 50 -3.99 0.84 5.91
N GLU A 51 -3.34 1.79 6.57
CA GLU A 51 -1.96 1.62 7.00
C GLU A 51 -1.90 0.60 8.15
N SER A 52 -0.98 -0.36 8.05
CA SER A 52 -0.75 -1.37 9.09
C SER A 52 -0.03 -0.73 10.27
N GLN A 53 -0.60 -0.87 11.47
CA GLN A 53 0.02 -0.43 12.71
C GLN A 53 0.92 -1.54 13.27
N SER A 54 1.96 -1.90 12.53
CA SER A 54 2.92 -2.91 12.98
C SER A 54 3.90 -2.30 14.01
N PRO A 55 4.14 -2.95 15.17
CA PRO A 55 5.20 -2.53 16.09
C PRO A 55 6.55 -2.58 15.37
N GLY A 56 7.26 -1.46 15.32
CA GLY A 56 8.56 -1.36 14.63
C GLY A 56 8.50 -0.83 13.19
N ALA A 57 7.35 -0.28 12.75
CA ALA A 57 7.30 0.53 11.54
C ALA A 57 8.39 1.63 11.63
N VAL A 58 9.34 1.61 10.69
CA VAL A 58 10.45 2.55 10.67
C VAL A 58 9.88 3.92 10.36
N GLN A 59 9.75 4.76 11.38
CA GLN A 59 9.45 6.17 11.22
C GLN A 59 10.76 6.87 10.91
N GLY A 60 10.91 7.42 9.70
CA GLY A 60 12.16 8.09 9.35
C GLY A 60 12.35 8.31 7.85
N TRP A 61 13.52 8.85 7.53
CA TRP A 61 13.97 9.07 6.15
C TRP A 61 15.10 8.10 5.84
N SER A 62 15.05 7.50 4.65
CA SER A 62 16.17 6.83 4.01
C SER A 62 16.94 7.83 3.15
N GLU A 63 18.26 7.70 3.12
CA GLU A 63 19.16 8.52 2.31
C GLU A 63 19.99 7.61 1.40
N ASP A 64 19.86 7.75 0.08
CA ASP A 64 20.81 7.13 -0.85
C ASP A 64 22.02 8.06 -1.00
N ARG A 65 23.22 7.52 -0.82
CA ARG A 65 24.48 8.27 -0.95
C ARG A 65 25.29 7.78 -2.15
N ASP A 66 25.98 8.69 -2.82
CA ASP A 66 26.92 8.36 -3.88
C ASP A 66 28.27 7.87 -3.33
N GLN A 67 29.21 7.55 -4.23
CA GLN A 67 30.54 7.05 -3.86
C GLN A 67 31.38 8.07 -3.06
N SER A 68 31.02 9.36 -3.10
CA SER A 68 31.64 10.42 -2.30
C SER A 68 31.00 10.61 -0.92
N GLY A 69 29.95 9.84 -0.62
CA GLY A 69 29.16 9.94 0.61
C GLY A 69 28.11 11.05 0.58
N ARG A 70 27.90 11.72 -0.58
CA ARG A 70 26.90 12.77 -0.75
C ARG A 70 25.51 12.15 -0.89
N VAL A 71 24.54 12.66 -0.13
CA VAL A 71 23.13 12.27 -0.28
C VAL A 71 22.61 12.75 -1.63
N ILE A 72 22.17 11.80 -2.46
CA ILE A 72 21.63 12.03 -3.81
C ILE A 72 20.13 11.79 -3.89
N ARG A 73 19.55 11.10 -2.89
CA ARG A 73 18.10 10.92 -2.76
C ARG A 73 17.73 10.83 -1.29
N ARG A 74 16.59 11.41 -0.92
CA ARG A 74 15.97 11.18 0.39
C ARG A 74 14.53 10.72 0.17
N SER A 75 14.17 9.59 0.75
CA SER A 75 12.80 9.05 0.71
C SER A 75 12.32 8.79 2.13
N ALA A 76 11.03 8.93 2.39
CA ALA A 76 10.48 8.42 3.64
C ALA A 76 10.52 6.88 3.60
N ALA A 77 10.64 6.26 4.77
CA ALA A 77 10.62 4.80 4.89
C ALA A 77 9.33 4.20 4.29
N GLU A 78 9.42 2.98 3.77
CA GLU A 78 8.26 2.27 3.23
C GLU A 78 7.18 2.10 4.30
N ARG A 79 5.94 2.41 3.93
CA ARG A 79 4.77 2.20 4.79
C ARG A 79 4.14 0.87 4.46
N GLN A 80 3.70 0.15 5.47
CA GLN A 80 2.96 -1.10 5.28
C GLN A 80 1.48 -0.79 5.19
N TYR A 81 0.82 -1.26 4.14
CA TYR A 81 -0.62 -1.14 3.97
C TYR A 81 -1.27 -2.51 4.01
N GLU A 82 -2.45 -2.58 4.61
CA GLU A 82 -3.34 -3.73 4.63
C GLU A 82 -4.49 -3.46 3.66
N LEU A 83 -4.61 -4.33 2.66
CA LEU A 83 -5.70 -4.36 1.70
C LEU A 83 -6.63 -5.50 2.10
N CYS A 84 -7.84 -5.18 2.57
CA CYS A 84 -8.80 -6.17 3.03
C CYS A 84 -9.82 -6.47 1.92
N TYR A 85 -9.81 -7.71 1.46
CA TYR A 85 -10.69 -8.24 0.44
C TYR A 85 -11.78 -9.11 1.07
N LEU A 86 -13.01 -8.83 0.67
CA LEU A 86 -14.15 -9.68 0.92
C LEU A 86 -14.15 -10.80 -0.12
N VAL A 87 -13.76 -12.01 0.28
CA VAL A 87 -13.77 -13.17 -0.60
C VAL A 87 -15.09 -13.91 -0.50
N THR A 88 -15.78 -14.03 -1.63
CA THR A 88 -17.07 -14.74 -1.74
C THR A 88 -17.01 -15.81 -2.81
N ALA A 89 -17.84 -16.84 -2.70
CA ALA A 89 -17.94 -17.89 -3.70
C ALA A 89 -19.36 -17.97 -4.26
N TRP A 90 -19.45 -18.29 -5.55
CA TRP A 90 -20.68 -18.31 -6.33
C TRP A 90 -20.66 -19.56 -7.20
N ALA A 91 -21.58 -20.48 -6.91
CA ALA A 91 -21.70 -21.75 -7.61
C ALA A 91 -23.17 -22.17 -7.66
N ALA A 92 -23.44 -23.33 -8.28
CA ALA A 92 -24.79 -23.85 -8.42
C ALA A 92 -25.46 -24.23 -7.09
N ASP A 93 -24.67 -24.57 -6.07
CA ASP A 93 -25.12 -24.99 -4.75
C ASP A 93 -24.14 -24.57 -3.65
N TYR A 94 -24.61 -24.60 -2.41
CA TYR A 94 -23.84 -24.17 -1.24
C TYR A 94 -22.62 -25.04 -0.95
N GLU A 95 -22.66 -26.34 -1.28
CA GLU A 95 -21.55 -27.26 -1.05
C GLU A 95 -20.36 -26.88 -1.94
N ARG A 96 -20.61 -26.57 -3.20
CA ARG A 96 -19.59 -26.06 -4.13
C ARG A 96 -19.07 -24.69 -3.71
N GLU A 97 -19.94 -23.80 -3.24
CA GLU A 97 -19.50 -22.50 -2.70
C GLU A 97 -18.51 -22.70 -1.54
N LEU A 98 -18.81 -23.57 -0.59
CA LEU A 98 -17.90 -23.92 0.50
C LEU A 98 -16.62 -24.60 -0.01
N GLY A 99 -16.72 -25.44 -1.03
CA GLY A 99 -15.58 -26.09 -1.67
C GLY A 99 -14.59 -25.07 -2.25
N LEU A 100 -15.08 -24.05 -2.95
CA LEU A 100 -14.28 -22.95 -3.48
C LEU A 100 -13.61 -22.13 -2.38
N LEU A 101 -14.37 -21.75 -1.33
CA LEU A 101 -13.79 -21.06 -0.18
C LEU A 101 -12.74 -21.92 0.55
N GLY A 102 -12.95 -23.23 0.62
CA GLY A 102 -11.97 -24.18 1.13
C GLY A 102 -10.68 -24.23 0.30
N CYS A 103 -10.78 -24.09 -1.02
CA CYS A 103 -9.61 -23.97 -1.89
C CYS A 103 -8.85 -22.67 -1.61
N VAL A 104 -9.55 -21.54 -1.48
CA VAL A 104 -8.92 -20.26 -1.09
C VAL A 104 -8.21 -20.36 0.25
N LEU A 105 -8.88 -20.94 1.27
CA LEU A 105 -8.27 -21.15 2.59
C LEU A 105 -6.96 -21.93 2.50
N ARG A 106 -6.95 -23.04 1.75
CA ARG A 106 -5.74 -23.86 1.57
C ARG A 106 -4.66 -23.12 0.78
N ALA A 107 -5.04 -22.36 -0.24
CA ALA A 107 -4.11 -21.56 -1.04
C ALA A 107 -3.33 -20.58 -0.17
N VAL A 108 -4.05 -19.80 0.65
CA VAL A 108 -3.44 -18.79 1.53
C VAL A 108 -2.65 -19.45 2.66
N ALA A 109 -3.14 -20.55 3.22
CA ALA A 109 -2.42 -21.30 4.24
C ALA A 109 -1.11 -21.90 3.69
N HIS A 110 -1.08 -22.33 2.42
CA HIS A 110 0.11 -22.86 1.78
C HIS A 110 1.11 -21.76 1.38
N HIS A 111 0.60 -20.58 1.00
CA HIS A 111 1.38 -19.44 0.57
C HIS A 111 1.12 -18.20 1.44
N PRO A 112 1.62 -18.14 2.69
CA PRO A 112 1.46 -16.97 3.55
C PRO A 112 2.22 -15.72 3.04
N VAL A 113 3.09 -15.92 2.04
CA VAL A 113 3.81 -14.88 1.31
C VAL A 113 3.56 -15.11 -0.17
N VAL A 114 3.22 -14.04 -0.90
CA VAL A 114 3.02 -14.11 -2.34
C VAL A 114 4.35 -14.44 -3.03
N PRO A 115 4.41 -15.49 -3.86
CA PRO A 115 5.62 -15.83 -4.61
C PRO A 115 6.10 -14.68 -5.49
N ALA A 116 7.43 -14.46 -5.54
CA ALA A 116 8.03 -13.34 -6.28
C ALA A 116 7.69 -13.34 -7.78
N GLY A 117 7.49 -14.53 -8.38
CA GLY A 117 7.10 -14.66 -9.78
C GLY A 117 5.68 -14.17 -10.10
N LEU A 118 4.84 -13.95 -9.08
CA LEU A 118 3.48 -13.40 -9.23
C LEU A 118 3.41 -11.90 -8.95
N LEU A 119 4.50 -11.31 -8.47
CA LEU A 119 4.57 -9.87 -8.19
C LEU A 119 4.97 -9.10 -9.47
N ALA A 120 4.47 -7.88 -9.59
CA ALA A 120 4.81 -6.96 -10.67
C ALA A 120 5.02 -5.53 -10.16
N GLY A 121 5.62 -4.69 -11.02
CA GLY A 121 5.72 -3.25 -10.80
C GLY A 121 6.39 -2.87 -9.48
N SER A 122 5.72 -2.03 -8.70
CA SER A 122 6.27 -1.51 -7.43
C SER A 122 6.43 -2.59 -6.36
N LEU A 123 5.61 -3.64 -6.39
CA LEU A 123 5.67 -4.72 -5.40
C LEU A 123 6.91 -5.62 -5.54
N VAL A 124 7.48 -5.73 -6.74
CA VAL A 124 8.74 -6.48 -6.97
C VAL A 124 9.95 -5.71 -6.43
N GLN A 125 9.88 -4.38 -6.49
CA GLN A 125 10.97 -3.49 -6.10
C GLN A 125 10.95 -3.17 -4.61
N ALA A 126 9.88 -3.52 -3.91
CA ALA A 126 9.72 -3.19 -2.51
C ALA A 126 10.69 -3.97 -1.62
N SER A 127 11.08 -3.37 -0.50
CA SER A 127 12.12 -3.93 0.38
C SER A 127 11.68 -5.17 1.18
N GLY A 128 10.37 -5.45 1.22
CA GLY A 128 9.78 -6.49 2.06
C GLY A 128 8.80 -7.40 1.32
N PRO A 129 8.47 -8.57 1.92
CA PRO A 129 7.53 -9.51 1.31
C PRO A 129 6.10 -8.98 1.33
N VAL A 130 5.33 -9.30 0.28
CA VAL A 130 3.87 -9.16 0.27
C VAL A 130 3.27 -10.38 0.97
N LYS A 131 2.60 -10.16 2.10
CA LYS A 131 2.02 -11.23 2.92
C LYS A 131 0.52 -11.35 2.67
N VAL A 132 0.00 -12.55 2.79
CA VAL A 132 -1.44 -12.83 2.71
C VAL A 132 -1.90 -13.64 3.92
N ALA A 133 -3.08 -13.33 4.43
CA ALA A 133 -3.68 -14.03 5.56
C ALA A 133 -5.21 -14.03 5.46
N ILE A 134 -5.85 -15.04 6.04
CA ILE A 134 -7.31 -15.09 6.20
C ILE A 134 -7.68 -14.75 7.64
N GLY A 135 -8.56 -13.78 7.79
CA GLY A 135 -9.00 -13.24 9.06
C GLY A 135 -7.96 -12.33 9.70
N ARG A 136 -8.44 -11.50 10.63
CA ARG A 136 -7.58 -10.72 11.51
C ARG A 136 -7.91 -11.04 12.96
N PRO A 137 -6.90 -11.32 13.80
CA PRO A 137 -7.14 -11.48 15.22
C PRO A 137 -7.64 -10.18 15.89
N ASP A 138 -7.19 -9.01 15.39
CA ASP A 138 -7.30 -7.75 16.14
C ASP A 138 -8.30 -6.72 15.57
N ALA A 139 -9.12 -7.09 14.57
CA ALA A 139 -10.06 -6.14 13.95
C ALA A 139 -11.51 -6.60 14.10
N ALA A 140 -12.37 -5.71 14.60
CA ALA A 140 -13.81 -5.89 14.49
C ALA A 140 -14.20 -5.94 12.99
N SER A 141 -14.81 -7.04 12.57
CA SER A 141 -15.28 -7.19 11.19
C SER A 141 -16.49 -6.30 10.96
N THR A 142 -16.36 -5.25 10.14
CA THR A 142 -17.48 -4.41 9.66
C THR A 142 -18.25 -5.07 8.51
N VAL A 143 -17.87 -6.30 8.13
CA VAL A 143 -18.42 -7.00 6.98
C VAL A 143 -19.92 -7.35 7.10
N PRO A 144 -20.47 -7.70 8.29
CA PRO A 144 -21.92 -7.89 8.41
C PRO A 144 -22.74 -6.64 8.04
N GLU A 145 -22.23 -5.45 8.33
CA GLU A 145 -22.86 -4.17 7.96
C GLU A 145 -22.76 -3.92 6.45
N LEU A 146 -21.65 -4.34 5.83
CA LEU A 146 -21.43 -4.23 4.39
C LEU A 146 -22.51 -4.99 3.59
N TRP A 147 -22.90 -6.20 4.01
CA TRP A 147 -23.97 -6.96 3.35
C TRP A 147 -25.31 -6.21 3.36
N SER A 148 -25.63 -5.61 4.51
CA SER A 148 -26.85 -4.81 4.67
C SER A 148 -26.80 -3.55 3.81
N ALA A 149 -25.65 -2.87 3.76
CA ALA A 149 -25.45 -1.68 2.93
C ALA A 149 -25.53 -1.96 1.42
N LEU A 150 -25.10 -3.15 0.99
CA LEU A 150 -25.20 -3.59 -0.40
C LEU A 150 -26.61 -4.11 -0.78
N GLY A 151 -27.52 -4.25 0.18
CA GLY A 151 -28.85 -4.82 -0.05
C GLY A 151 -28.82 -6.30 -0.45
N LEU A 152 -27.71 -6.99 -0.18
CA LEU A 152 -27.49 -8.37 -0.59
C LEU A 152 -27.82 -9.33 0.56
N ARG A 153 -28.25 -10.53 0.19
CA ARG A 153 -28.37 -11.62 1.17
C ARG A 153 -26.99 -12.00 1.69
N PRO A 154 -26.80 -12.08 3.02
CA PRO A 154 -25.53 -12.52 3.59
C PRO A 154 -25.11 -13.87 3.04
N ARG A 155 -23.83 -14.01 2.71
CA ARG A 155 -23.20 -15.26 2.27
C ARG A 155 -22.01 -15.60 3.18
N THR A 156 -21.59 -16.86 3.17
CA THR A 156 -20.29 -17.23 3.73
C THR A 156 -19.19 -16.50 2.96
N PHE A 157 -18.26 -15.89 3.70
CA PHE A 157 -17.15 -15.13 3.13
C PHE A 157 -15.87 -15.40 3.92
N LEU A 158 -14.74 -15.05 3.32
CA LEU A 158 -13.45 -14.96 4.01
C LEU A 158 -12.95 -13.52 3.93
N ASP A 159 -12.40 -13.02 5.03
CA ASP A 159 -11.70 -11.73 5.05
C ASP A 159 -10.23 -11.98 4.71
N LEU A 160 -9.83 -11.72 3.46
CA LEU A 160 -8.45 -11.90 3.00
C LEU A 160 -7.71 -10.58 3.16
N VAL A 161 -6.61 -10.60 3.91
CA VAL A 161 -5.77 -9.42 4.12
C VAL A 161 -4.47 -9.60 3.36
N VAL A 162 -4.15 -8.63 2.52
CA VAL A 162 -2.86 -8.48 1.85
C VAL A 162 -2.09 -7.38 2.55
N THR A 163 -0.92 -7.70 3.11
CA THR A 163 -0.02 -6.69 3.67
C THR A 163 1.11 -6.43 2.68
N ALA A 164 1.17 -5.20 2.16
CA ALA A 164 2.14 -4.81 1.16
C ALA A 164 2.91 -3.53 1.57
N PRO A 165 4.25 -3.50 1.36
CA PRO A 165 5.03 -2.27 1.43
C PRO A 165 4.67 -1.31 0.29
N VAL A 166 4.61 -0.02 0.63
CA VAL A 166 4.44 1.08 -0.31
C VAL A 166 5.53 2.11 -0.06
N ALA A 167 6.41 2.28 -1.04
CA ALA A 167 7.43 3.32 -1.02
C ALA A 167 6.79 4.69 -1.31
N PRO A 168 7.01 5.70 -0.46
CA PRO A 168 6.67 7.08 -0.76
C PRO A 168 7.45 7.58 -1.99
N VAL A 169 6.87 8.52 -2.73
CA VAL A 169 7.57 9.18 -3.83
C VAL A 169 8.86 9.82 -3.29
N ALA A 170 10.00 9.45 -3.86
CA ALA A 170 11.29 9.96 -3.43
C ALA A 170 11.43 11.45 -3.74
N ILE A 171 11.99 12.20 -2.79
CA ILE A 171 12.35 13.60 -3.01
C ILE A 171 13.75 13.63 -3.61
N THR A 172 13.83 14.01 -4.88
CA THR A 172 15.08 14.10 -5.64
C THR A 172 15.65 15.52 -5.66
N GLU A 173 14.84 16.53 -5.37
CA GLU A 173 15.31 17.90 -5.15
C GLU A 173 15.81 18.05 -3.72
N LEU A 174 17.09 17.73 -3.53
CA LEU A 174 17.78 17.99 -2.28
C LEU A 174 18.35 19.41 -2.30
N ALA A 175 18.12 20.16 -1.22
CA ALA A 175 18.85 21.39 -0.98
C ALA A 175 20.35 21.12 -1.02
N GLY A 176 21.12 22.08 -1.55
CA GLY A 176 22.59 22.00 -1.55
C GLY A 176 23.14 21.81 -0.13
N PRO A 177 24.38 21.29 0.00
CA PRO A 177 25.03 21.21 1.30
C PRO A 177 25.05 22.61 1.96
N PRO A 178 24.83 22.71 3.28
CA PRO A 178 24.93 23.99 3.96
C PRO A 178 26.35 24.53 3.81
N GLU A 179 26.48 25.72 3.21
CA GLU A 179 27.78 26.36 2.97
C GLU A 179 28.38 26.93 4.26
N THR A 180 27.53 27.33 5.21
CA THR A 180 27.95 27.96 6.47
C THR A 180 27.20 27.36 7.64
N ILE A 181 27.94 26.96 8.68
CA ILE A 181 27.39 26.51 9.96
C ILE A 181 27.85 27.51 11.03
N ASP A 182 26.97 28.44 11.40
CA ASP A 182 27.23 29.36 12.51
C ASP A 182 26.84 28.69 13.84
N LEU A 183 27.85 28.25 14.59
CA LEU A 183 27.70 27.72 15.95
C LEU A 183 27.97 28.83 16.95
N SER A 184 26.92 29.33 17.59
CA SER A 184 27.05 30.23 18.73
C SER A 184 26.76 29.49 20.04
N VAL A 185 27.63 29.69 21.03
CA VAL A 185 27.44 29.19 22.39
C VAL A 185 27.16 30.39 23.28
N SER A 186 25.94 30.48 23.80
CA SER A 186 25.59 31.50 24.79
C SER A 186 25.83 30.95 26.20
N ALA A 187 26.62 31.68 27.00
CA ALA A 187 26.77 31.37 28.43
C ALA A 187 25.43 31.62 29.16
N PRO A 188 25.07 30.78 30.15
CA PRO A 188 23.85 31.01 30.94
C PRO A 188 23.99 32.32 31.72
N GLY A 189 23.17 33.32 31.38
CA GLY A 189 23.12 34.61 32.07
C GLY A 189 23.23 35.86 31.19
N GLN A 190 23.38 35.73 29.86
CA GLN A 190 23.30 36.88 28.96
C GLN A 190 22.06 36.80 28.06
N ASP A 191 20.97 37.36 28.56
CA ASP A 191 19.80 37.73 27.76
C ASP A 191 20.22 38.86 26.80
N THR A 192 20.59 38.49 25.57
CA THR A 192 20.80 39.46 24.50
C THR A 192 19.56 39.49 23.62
N ALA A 193 18.93 40.67 23.64
CA ALA A 193 17.71 41.02 22.95
C ALA A 193 17.56 40.36 21.58
N ARG A 194 16.44 39.66 21.41
CA ARG A 194 15.91 39.08 20.17
C ARG A 194 16.15 39.99 18.96
N ARG A 195 17.18 39.69 18.17
CA ARG A 195 17.27 40.17 16.79
C ARG A 195 16.60 39.10 15.92
N ARG A 196 15.36 39.37 15.49
CA ARG A 196 14.65 38.54 14.52
C ARG A 196 15.53 38.39 13.27
N ALA A 197 16.02 37.17 13.03
CA ALA A 197 16.68 36.82 11.78
C ALA A 197 15.66 36.97 10.65
N ARG A 198 15.92 37.93 9.77
CA ARG A 198 15.23 38.05 8.48
C ARG A 198 15.89 37.02 7.57
N ILE A 199 15.12 36.04 7.09
CA ILE A 199 15.52 35.19 5.97
C ILE A 199 15.65 36.15 4.78
N THR A 200 16.88 36.40 4.35
CA THR A 200 17.17 37.14 3.12
C THR A 200 17.56 36.12 2.06
N GLU A 201 16.67 35.89 1.10
CA GLU A 201 17.06 35.32 -0.19
C GLU A 201 18.08 36.26 -0.84
N GLY A 202 19.25 35.71 -1.17
CA GLY A 202 20.33 36.40 -1.86
C GLY A 202 20.01 36.68 -3.34
N PRO A 203 20.82 37.52 -4.01
CA PRO A 203 20.37 38.40 -5.09
C PRO A 203 20.36 37.73 -6.47
N GLN A 204 19.40 38.10 -7.31
CA GLN A 204 19.51 37.96 -8.77
C GLN A 204 20.53 38.98 -9.28
N ASP A 205 21.52 38.48 -10.02
CA ASP A 205 22.61 39.24 -10.61
C ASP A 205 22.14 40.39 -11.51
N ALA A 206 22.82 41.51 -11.36
CA ALA A 206 22.68 42.69 -12.19
C ALA A 206 23.46 42.54 -13.51
N ALA A 207 22.81 42.86 -14.63
CA ALA A 207 23.50 43.29 -15.84
C ALA A 207 23.23 44.79 -16.05
N ALA A 208 24.24 45.60 -15.73
CA ALA A 208 24.28 47.02 -16.03
C ALA A 208 24.77 47.25 -17.47
N GLY A 209 24.13 48.20 -18.15
CA GLY A 209 24.62 48.83 -19.37
C GLY A 209 23.97 50.19 -19.54
N ARG A 210 24.62 51.23 -19.02
CA ARG A 210 24.32 52.66 -19.27
C ARG A 210 24.88 53.08 -20.64
N GLU A 211 24.27 54.08 -21.27
CA GLU A 211 24.86 55.36 -21.76
C GLU A 211 23.79 56.09 -22.59
N THR A 212 23.11 57.14 -22.08
CA THR A 212 23.40 58.59 -22.21
C THR A 212 23.79 59.08 -23.61
N GLY A 213 22.91 59.89 -24.19
CA GLY A 213 23.07 60.68 -25.41
C GLY A 213 21.74 61.27 -25.85
#